data_AF-A0A354USZ6-F1
#
_entry.id   AF-A0A354USZ6-F1
#
_cell.length_a   1.000
_cell.length_b   1.000
_cell.length_c   1.000
_cell.angle_alpha   90.00
_cell.angle_beta   90.00
_cell.angle_gamma   90.00
#
_symmetry.space_group_name_H-M   'P 1'
#
loop_
_entity.id
_entity.type
_entity.pdbx_description
1 polymer ?
#
loop_
_entity_poly.entity_id
_entity_poly.type
_entity_poly.pdbx_seq_one_letter_code
_entity_poly.pdbx_strand_id
1 'polypeptide(L)'
;MNAVRIYVKGRNRASLFNKLEKAGVRVEKCKILSDNELILFVKSSDKEKVFAISADMWYTKLIKESFTKRIGQAIVANVFTVAAVLLVIVGMFLSAGVVFSVDVSAFPDNVGREILKEVEGIGVKKFSIVTDEKIKEAEKIIRRSVKGIKSVSVKKSANKLVIYGIYETPTIDSTVPDKLCSLYTGVIKEIVVYKGEQKKFEGDYVKAGETLAENGVIATYVIESEITFEFTGDGSESFKEDSERAALLLAGGNGEAVNGILTKISENTFSYNVTVKRLFCYPGGSD
;
A
#
# COMPACT_ATOMS: atom_id res chain seq x y z
N MET A 1 19.26 46.75 -22.90
CA MET A 1 19.45 48.10 -22.34
C MET A 1 18.14 48.54 -21.68
N ASN A 2 18.21 49.15 -20.49
CA ASN A 2 17.02 49.56 -19.73
C ASN A 2 16.51 50.92 -20.21
N ALA A 3 15.62 50.93 -21.20
CA ALA A 3 14.93 52.13 -21.67
C ALA A 3 13.68 52.40 -20.82
N VAL A 4 13.46 53.67 -20.49
CA VAL A 4 12.29 54.16 -19.78
C VAL A 4 11.40 54.91 -20.76
N ARG A 5 10.09 54.73 -20.62
CA ARG A 5 9.09 55.39 -21.47
C ARG A 5 8.57 56.63 -20.75
N ILE A 6 8.84 57.79 -21.33
CA ILE A 6 8.43 59.10 -20.81
C ILE A 6 7.43 59.72 -21.78
N TYR A 7 6.27 60.09 -21.27
CA TYR A 7 5.30 60.92 -21.98
C TYR A 7 5.66 62.38 -21.81
N VAL A 8 5.63 63.14 -22.90
CA VAL A 8 5.92 64.56 -22.91
C VAL A 8 4.85 65.28 -23.72
N LYS A 9 4.21 66.30 -23.13
CA LYS A 9 3.19 67.13 -23.77
C LYS A 9 3.54 68.61 -23.68
N GLY A 10 3.59 69.31 -24.81
CA GLY A 10 4.03 70.69 -24.87
C GLY A 10 4.19 71.20 -26.30
N ARG A 11 4.64 72.46 -26.43
CA ARG A 11 4.79 73.14 -27.72
C ARG A 11 6.27 73.19 -28.12
N ASN A 12 6.55 73.21 -29.42
CA ASN A 12 7.89 73.35 -30.02
C ASN A 12 8.84 72.15 -29.78
N ARG A 13 8.57 71.05 -30.50
CA ARG A 13 9.33 69.78 -30.42
C ARG A 13 10.82 69.95 -30.73
N ALA A 14 11.16 70.80 -31.69
CA ALA A 14 12.54 71.03 -32.10
C ALA A 14 13.40 71.58 -30.96
N SER A 15 12.84 72.50 -30.17
CA SER A 15 13.51 73.04 -28.98
C SER A 15 13.78 71.96 -27.93
N LEU A 16 12.83 71.05 -27.71
CA LEU A 16 12.99 69.94 -26.77
C LEU A 16 14.14 69.01 -27.18
N PHE A 17 14.18 68.58 -28.45
CA PHE A 17 15.27 67.71 -28.94
C PHE A 17 16.63 68.39 -28.86
N ASN A 18 16.72 69.67 -29.23
CA ASN A 18 17.97 70.43 -29.11
C ASN A 18 18.47 70.54 -27.66
N LYS A 19 17.57 70.73 -26.70
CA LYS A 19 17.96 70.78 -25.27
C LYS A 19 18.36 69.41 -24.74
N LEU A 20 17.67 68.34 -25.14
CA LEU A 20 18.01 66.97 -24.76
C LEU A 20 19.39 66.57 -25.33
N GLU A 21 19.66 66.90 -26.58
CA GLU A 21 20.95 66.64 -27.23
C GLU A 21 22.09 67.44 -26.57
N LYS A 22 21.89 68.73 -26.29
CA LYS A 22 22.86 69.57 -25.56
C LYS A 22 23.16 69.04 -24.15
N ALA A 23 22.18 68.41 -23.49
CA ALA A 23 22.36 67.79 -22.19
C ALA A 23 22.96 66.36 -22.26
N GLY A 24 23.33 65.90 -23.46
CA GLY A 24 23.90 64.57 -23.68
C GLY A 24 22.88 63.44 -23.53
N VAL A 25 21.58 63.73 -23.53
CA VAL A 25 20.53 62.72 -23.42
C VAL A 25 20.23 62.15 -24.80
N ARG A 26 20.64 60.90 -25.04
CA ARG A 26 20.33 60.18 -26.27
C ARG A 26 18.91 59.59 -26.20
N VAL A 27 18.03 60.06 -27.09
CA VAL A 27 16.71 59.46 -27.30
C VAL A 27 16.87 58.25 -28.21
N GLU A 28 16.58 57.06 -27.70
CA GLU A 28 16.71 55.80 -28.45
C GLU A 28 15.57 55.61 -29.45
N LYS A 29 14.36 56.03 -29.06
CA LYS A 29 13.18 55.98 -29.91
C LYS A 29 12.23 57.10 -29.53
N CYS A 30 11.56 57.68 -30.52
CA CYS A 30 10.49 58.64 -30.32
C CYS A 30 9.23 58.11 -31.01
N LYS A 31 8.08 58.18 -30.33
CA LYS A 31 6.77 57.96 -30.93
C LYS A 31 5.95 59.24 -30.82
N ILE A 32 5.58 59.79 -31.96
CA ILE A 32 4.70 60.95 -32.06
C ILE A 32 3.26 60.48 -31.89
N LEU A 33 2.52 61.09 -30.96
CA LEU A 33 1.10 60.78 -30.73
C LEU A 33 0.19 61.83 -31.38
N SER A 34 0.53 63.10 -31.25
CA SER A 34 -0.18 64.25 -31.84
C SER A 34 0.75 65.47 -31.86
N ASP A 35 0.36 66.58 -32.51
CA ASP A 35 1.18 67.80 -32.68
C ASP A 35 1.91 68.28 -31.43
N ASN A 36 1.30 68.09 -30.26
CA ASN A 36 1.86 68.52 -28.98
C ASN A 36 2.20 67.36 -28.04
N GLU A 37 2.13 66.11 -28.47
CA GLU A 37 2.32 64.93 -27.61
C GLU A 37 3.33 63.93 -28.18
N LEU A 38 4.28 63.54 -27.34
CA LEU A 38 5.39 62.67 -27.68
C LEU A 38 5.58 61.60 -26.60
N ILE A 39 6.06 60.44 -27.02
CA ILE A 39 6.61 59.42 -26.14
C ILE A 39 8.09 59.26 -26.48
N LEU A 40 8.94 59.53 -25.49
CA LEU A 40 10.37 59.34 -25.58
C LEU A 40 10.76 58.03 -24.90
N PHE A 41 11.65 57.29 -25.56
CA PHE A 41 12.37 56.16 -24.98
C PHE A 41 13.80 56.62 -24.72
N VAL A 42 14.15 56.72 -23.45
CA VAL A 42 15.45 57.21 -23.00
C VAL A 42 16.06 56.20 -22.05
N LYS A 43 17.39 56.19 -21.94
CA LYS A 43 18.09 55.35 -20.97
C LYS A 43 17.64 55.70 -19.55
N SER A 44 17.45 54.69 -18.71
CA SER A 44 17.00 54.88 -17.31
C SER A 44 17.89 55.81 -16.49
N SER A 45 19.20 55.91 -16.81
CA SER A 45 20.15 56.81 -16.14
C SER A 45 19.88 58.29 -16.42
N ASP A 46 19.24 58.60 -17.55
CA ASP A 46 19.00 59.97 -17.99
C ASP A 46 17.56 60.44 -17.71
N LYS A 47 16.77 59.61 -17.02
CA LYS A 47 15.38 59.91 -16.62
C LYS A 47 15.30 61.28 -15.92
N GLU A 48 16.11 61.48 -14.88
CA GLU A 48 16.08 62.71 -14.07
C GLU A 48 16.46 63.94 -14.88
N LYS A 49 17.43 63.82 -15.80
CA LYS A 49 17.79 64.90 -16.73
C LYS A 49 16.63 65.27 -17.65
N VAL A 50 15.90 64.29 -18.16
CA VAL A 50 14.72 64.54 -19.01
C VAL A 50 13.63 65.26 -18.23
N PHE A 51 13.35 64.86 -16.99
CA PHE A 51 12.38 65.56 -16.14
C PHE A 51 12.84 67.00 -15.84
N ALA A 52 14.11 67.22 -15.52
CA ALA A 52 14.64 68.55 -15.25
C ALA A 52 14.56 69.49 -16.48
N ILE A 53 14.92 69.02 -17.67
CA ILE A 53 14.90 69.82 -18.91
C ILE A 53 13.47 70.16 -19.35
N SER A 54 12.53 69.27 -19.03
CA SER A 54 11.13 69.42 -19.45
C SER A 54 10.27 70.16 -18.43
N ALA A 55 10.68 70.24 -17.16
CA ALA A 55 9.91 70.83 -16.06
C ALA A 55 9.33 72.23 -16.37
N ASP A 56 10.10 73.08 -17.04
CA ASP A 56 9.72 74.48 -17.27
C ASP A 56 8.86 74.71 -18.53
N MET A 57 8.82 73.75 -19.46
CA MET A 57 8.29 73.99 -20.82
C MET A 57 7.29 72.92 -21.28
N TRP A 58 7.28 71.74 -20.65
CA TRP A 58 6.51 70.59 -21.09
C TRP A 58 5.96 69.83 -19.87
N TYR A 59 4.72 69.35 -19.98
CA TYR A 59 4.19 68.39 -19.04
C TYR A 59 4.84 67.03 -19.28
N THR A 60 5.54 66.48 -18.29
CA THR A 60 6.15 65.15 -18.39
C THR A 60 5.59 64.17 -17.38
N LYS A 61 5.32 62.95 -17.88
CA LYS A 61 4.80 61.85 -17.07
C LYS A 61 5.56 60.57 -17.37
N LEU A 62 6.05 59.90 -16.34
CA LEU A 62 6.64 58.58 -16.46
C LEU A 62 5.52 57.57 -16.75
N ILE A 63 5.58 56.86 -17.89
CA ILE A 63 4.55 55.86 -18.23
C ILE A 63 4.90 54.48 -17.64
N LYS A 64 6.17 54.09 -17.65
CA LYS A 64 6.57 52.76 -17.17
C LYS A 64 8.02 52.76 -16.68
N GLU A 65 8.20 52.40 -15.42
CA GLU A 65 9.48 51.92 -14.88
C GLU A 65 9.59 50.42 -15.14
N SER A 66 10.77 49.96 -15.56
CA SER A 66 10.98 48.54 -15.88
C SER A 66 10.71 47.66 -14.65
N PHE A 67 9.64 46.86 -14.72
CA PHE A 67 9.16 45.96 -13.66
C PHE A 67 10.24 44.99 -13.16
N THR A 68 11.23 44.72 -14.00
CA THR A 68 12.35 43.80 -13.74
C THR A 68 13.25 44.26 -12.59
N LYS A 69 13.41 45.57 -12.33
CA LYS A 69 14.20 46.06 -11.19
C LYS A 69 13.52 45.83 -9.84
N ARG A 70 12.19 45.97 -9.77
CA ARG A 70 11.43 45.73 -8.53
C ARG A 70 11.45 44.26 -8.12
N ILE A 71 11.33 43.35 -9.10
CA ILE A 71 11.42 41.91 -8.86
C ILE A 71 12.86 41.52 -8.43
N GLY A 72 13.88 42.03 -9.11
CA GLY A 72 15.28 41.78 -8.75
C GLY A 72 15.63 42.25 -7.33
N GLN A 73 15.18 43.46 -6.94
CA GLN A 73 15.38 43.98 -5.58
C GLN A 73 14.59 43.18 -4.53
N ALA A 74 13.37 42.75 -4.84
CA ALA A 74 12.57 41.92 -3.94
C ALA A 74 13.16 40.51 -3.73
N ILE A 75 13.81 39.94 -4.75
CA ILE A 75 14.52 38.65 -4.67
C ILE A 75 15.77 38.78 -3.79
N VAL A 76 16.55 39.86 -3.96
CA VAL A 76 17.77 40.10 -3.15
C VAL A 76 17.43 40.45 -1.70
N ALA A 77 16.32 41.15 -1.45
CA ALA A 77 15.87 41.45 -0.09
C ALA A 77 15.38 40.20 0.67
N ASN A 78 14.88 39.19 -0.04
CA ASN A 78 14.25 38.00 0.54
C ASN A 78 14.92 36.70 0.05
N VAL A 79 16.25 36.69 -0.06
CA VAL A 79 17.01 35.53 -0.58
C VAL A 79 16.65 34.24 0.15
N PHE A 80 16.51 34.29 1.49
CA PHE A 80 16.14 33.13 2.29
C PHE A 80 14.73 32.61 1.97
N THR A 81 13.76 33.52 1.78
CA THR A 81 12.39 33.14 1.42
C THR A 81 12.35 32.52 0.02
N VAL A 82 13.06 33.12 -0.93
CA VAL A 82 13.16 32.60 -2.31
C VAL A 82 13.83 31.24 -2.32
N ALA A 83 14.92 31.05 -1.56
CA ALA A 83 15.60 29.77 -1.42
C ALA A 83 14.70 28.70 -0.76
N ALA A 84 13.93 29.06 0.26
CA ALA A 84 12.98 28.16 0.91
C ALA A 84 11.88 27.71 -0.05
N VAL A 85 11.31 28.63 -0.84
CA VAL A 85 10.30 28.31 -1.86
C VAL A 85 10.89 27.38 -2.93
N LEU A 86 12.12 27.65 -3.39
CA LEU A 86 12.82 26.77 -4.32
C LEU A 86 13.03 25.36 -3.75
N LEU A 87 13.43 25.25 -2.49
CA LEU A 87 13.58 23.97 -1.79
C LEU A 87 12.27 23.20 -1.71
N VAL A 88 11.15 23.89 -1.42
CA VAL A 88 9.82 23.26 -1.39
C VAL A 88 9.43 22.74 -2.78
N ILE A 89 9.66 23.53 -3.83
CA ILE A 89 9.38 23.11 -5.22
C ILE A 89 10.21 21.87 -5.57
N VAL A 90 11.52 21.89 -5.30
CA VAL A 90 12.41 20.74 -5.54
C VAL A 90 11.96 19.52 -4.73
N GLY A 91 11.60 19.71 -3.45
CA GLY A 91 11.08 18.66 -2.59
C GLY A 91 9.78 18.04 -3.12
N MET A 92 8.86 18.87 -3.64
CA MET A 92 7.63 18.40 -4.28
C MET A 92 7.94 17.54 -5.51
N PHE A 93 8.85 17.98 -6.38
CA PHE A 93 9.26 17.22 -7.57
C PHE A 93 9.90 15.87 -7.20
N LEU A 94 10.77 15.85 -6.19
CA LEU A 94 11.37 14.60 -5.70
C LEU A 94 10.33 13.66 -5.10
N SER A 95 9.34 14.20 -4.37
CA SER A 95 8.29 13.40 -3.74
C SER A 95 7.30 12.76 -4.73
N ALA A 96 7.12 13.33 -5.92
CA ALA A 96 6.21 12.80 -6.94
C ALA A 96 6.66 11.42 -7.49
N GLY A 97 7.95 11.12 -7.39
CA GLY A 97 8.51 9.82 -7.77
C GLY A 97 8.21 8.70 -6.76
N VAL A 98 7.94 9.07 -5.50
CA VAL A 98 7.93 8.16 -4.35
C VAL A 98 6.55 7.57 -4.11
N VAL A 99 6.50 6.26 -3.91
CA VAL A 99 5.27 5.56 -3.50
C VAL A 99 5.18 5.52 -1.98
N PHE A 100 4.14 6.14 -1.42
CA PHE A 100 3.90 6.18 0.03
C PHE A 100 3.04 5.02 0.53
N SER A 101 2.21 4.44 -0.32
CA SER A 101 1.35 3.30 0.03
C SER A 101 1.24 2.31 -1.13
N VAL A 102 1.28 1.02 -0.80
CA VAL A 102 0.95 -0.08 -1.71
C VAL A 102 -0.38 -0.66 -1.23
N ASP A 103 -1.34 -0.79 -2.13
CA ASP A 103 -2.66 -1.31 -1.84
C ASP A 103 -2.96 -2.46 -2.79
N VAL A 104 -3.46 -3.56 -2.22
CA VAL A 104 -3.79 -4.78 -2.95
C VAL A 104 -5.29 -4.96 -2.82
N SER A 105 -5.99 -4.77 -3.94
CA SER A 105 -7.45 -4.82 -3.98
C SER A 105 -7.92 -6.01 -4.82
N ALA A 106 -9.08 -6.56 -4.49
CA ALA A 106 -9.71 -7.70 -5.18
C ALA A 106 -8.99 -9.06 -5.03
N PHE A 107 -8.18 -9.22 -3.98
CA PHE A 107 -7.57 -10.50 -3.61
C PHE A 107 -7.94 -10.88 -2.17
N PRO A 108 -8.07 -12.19 -1.86
CA PRO A 108 -8.14 -12.66 -0.47
C PRO A 108 -6.92 -12.25 0.36
N ASP A 109 -7.07 -12.01 1.67
CA ASP A 109 -6.02 -11.46 2.55
C ASP A 109 -4.73 -12.30 2.62
N ASN A 110 -4.84 -13.63 2.46
CA ASN A 110 -3.69 -14.53 2.37
C ASN A 110 -2.89 -14.30 1.08
N VAL A 111 -3.59 -14.23 -0.06
CA VAL A 111 -2.98 -13.97 -1.37
C VAL A 111 -2.43 -12.55 -1.45
N GLY A 112 -3.14 -11.57 -0.87
CA GLY A 112 -2.68 -10.18 -0.82
C GLY A 112 -1.35 -10.02 -0.08
N ARG A 113 -1.14 -10.75 1.02
CA ARG A 113 0.13 -10.79 1.76
C ARG A 113 1.27 -11.43 0.95
N GLU A 114 0.97 -12.46 0.18
CA GLU A 114 1.94 -13.12 -0.71
C GLU A 114 2.37 -12.19 -1.86
N ILE A 115 1.41 -11.54 -2.50
CA ILE A 115 1.66 -10.51 -3.54
C ILE A 115 2.56 -9.39 -2.99
N LEU A 116 2.28 -8.90 -1.78
CA LEU A 116 3.11 -7.86 -1.16
C LEU A 116 4.56 -8.31 -0.96
N LYS A 117 4.79 -9.54 -0.48
CA LYS A 117 6.14 -10.08 -0.30
C LYS A 117 6.92 -10.17 -1.61
N GLU A 118 6.28 -10.67 -2.66
CA GLU A 118 6.90 -10.79 -3.99
C GLU A 118 7.28 -9.42 -4.56
N VAL A 119 6.38 -8.44 -4.43
CA VAL A 119 6.59 -7.07 -4.92
C VAL A 119 7.68 -6.35 -4.12
N GLU A 120 7.75 -6.57 -2.80
CA GLU A 120 8.83 -6.05 -1.96
C GLU A 120 10.20 -6.64 -2.35
N GLY A 121 10.25 -7.91 -2.79
CA GLY A 121 11.47 -8.55 -3.29
C GLY A 121 12.10 -7.84 -4.49
N ILE A 122 11.30 -7.17 -5.31
CA ILE A 122 11.72 -6.41 -6.50
C ILE A 122 12.16 -4.98 -6.15
N GLY A 123 12.06 -4.61 -4.86
CA GLY A 123 12.36 -3.26 -4.40
C GLY A 123 11.22 -2.27 -4.65
N VAL A 124 9.99 -2.76 -4.82
CA VAL A 124 8.77 -1.95 -4.82
C VAL A 124 8.19 -2.00 -3.40
N LYS A 125 8.55 -0.99 -2.60
CA LYS A 125 8.20 -0.88 -1.17
C LYS A 125 7.57 0.47 -0.84
N LYS A 126 7.02 0.62 0.36
CA LYS A 126 6.72 1.96 0.90
C LYS A 126 8.01 2.81 0.89
N PHE A 127 7.88 4.06 0.48
CA PHE A 127 8.96 5.04 0.29
C PHE A 127 9.98 4.69 -0.80
N SER A 128 9.64 3.79 -1.73
CA SER A 128 10.50 3.49 -2.88
C SER A 128 10.16 4.35 -4.10
N ILE A 129 11.18 4.63 -4.92
CA ILE A 129 10.98 5.21 -6.25
C ILE A 129 10.62 4.09 -7.21
N VAL A 130 9.46 4.22 -7.83
CA VAL A 130 8.91 3.22 -8.75
C VAL A 130 8.85 3.81 -10.15
N THR A 131 9.65 3.22 -11.04
CA THR A 131 9.68 3.51 -12.48
C THR A 131 8.68 2.61 -13.21
N ASP A 132 8.21 3.02 -14.39
CA ASP A 132 7.30 2.22 -15.22
C ASP A 132 7.85 0.82 -15.56
N GLU A 133 9.16 0.66 -15.68
CA GLU A 133 9.81 -0.64 -15.86
C GLU A 133 9.59 -1.57 -14.67
N LYS A 134 9.74 -1.05 -13.44
CA LYS A 134 9.48 -1.80 -12.20
C LYS A 134 8.02 -2.18 -12.06
N ILE A 135 7.10 -1.35 -12.55
CA ILE A 135 5.66 -1.66 -12.55
C ILE A 135 5.39 -2.88 -13.43
N LYS A 136 5.94 -2.91 -14.65
CA LYS A 136 5.81 -4.05 -15.57
C LYS A 136 6.49 -5.31 -15.03
N GLU A 137 7.63 -5.14 -14.38
CA GLU A 137 8.34 -6.23 -13.72
C GLU A 137 7.52 -6.83 -12.57
N ALA A 138 6.92 -5.97 -11.73
CA ALA A 138 6.01 -6.40 -10.67
C ALA A 138 4.81 -7.17 -11.22
N GLU A 139 4.15 -6.69 -12.28
CA GLU A 139 3.06 -7.42 -12.94
C GLU A 139 3.50 -8.82 -13.41
N LYS A 140 4.69 -8.92 -14.01
CA LYS A 140 5.24 -10.17 -14.53
C LYS A 140 5.58 -11.16 -13.43
N ILE A 141 6.15 -10.69 -12.31
CA ILE A 141 6.51 -11.54 -11.18
C ILE A 141 5.28 -12.00 -10.44
N ILE A 142 4.33 -11.11 -10.13
CA ILE A 142 3.07 -11.50 -9.47
C ILE A 142 2.37 -12.61 -10.26
N ARG A 143 2.29 -12.47 -11.59
CA ARG A 143 1.66 -13.47 -12.47
C ARG A 143 2.39 -14.83 -12.49
N ARG A 144 3.69 -14.87 -12.18
CA ARG A 144 4.51 -16.09 -12.21
C ARG A 144 4.61 -16.75 -10.84
N SER A 145 4.79 -15.96 -9.79
CA SER A 145 5.04 -16.44 -8.44
C SER A 145 3.77 -16.88 -7.73
N VAL A 146 2.66 -16.15 -7.92
CA VAL A 146 1.43 -16.38 -7.16
C VAL A 146 0.47 -17.27 -7.98
N LYS A 147 0.18 -18.46 -7.44
CA LYS A 147 -0.73 -19.41 -8.07
C LYS A 147 -2.18 -18.92 -8.01
N GLY A 148 -2.94 -19.17 -9.08
CA GLY A 148 -4.37 -18.80 -9.16
C GLY A 148 -4.64 -17.38 -9.67
N ILE A 149 -3.63 -16.63 -10.11
CA ILE A 149 -3.84 -15.31 -10.71
C ILE A 149 -4.08 -15.45 -12.23
N LYS A 150 -5.29 -15.11 -12.69
CA LYS A 150 -5.66 -15.10 -14.10
C LYS A 150 -5.17 -13.84 -14.81
N SER A 151 -5.31 -12.69 -14.15
CA SER A 151 -4.81 -11.40 -14.60
C SER A 151 -4.42 -10.53 -13.42
N VAL A 152 -3.39 -9.71 -13.60
CA VAL A 152 -2.97 -8.70 -12.62
C VAL A 152 -2.58 -7.44 -13.36
N SER A 153 -2.89 -6.29 -12.78
CA SER A 153 -2.40 -5.00 -13.22
C SER A 153 -1.93 -4.20 -12.02
N VAL A 154 -0.78 -3.55 -12.20
CA VAL A 154 -0.16 -2.68 -11.22
C VAL A 154 -0.18 -1.28 -11.80
N LYS A 155 -0.81 -0.34 -11.10
CA LYS A 155 -0.88 1.05 -11.53
C LYS A 155 -0.43 1.99 -10.43
N LYS A 156 0.37 2.99 -10.81
CA LYS A 156 0.69 4.11 -9.94
C LYS A 156 -0.40 5.18 -10.08
N SER A 157 -1.13 5.42 -8.99
CA SER A 157 -2.09 6.50 -8.87
C SER A 157 -1.54 7.55 -7.90
N ALA A 158 -1.00 8.64 -8.46
CA ALA A 158 -0.23 9.65 -7.73
C ALA A 158 0.90 9.01 -6.88
N ASN A 159 0.75 9.06 -5.56
CA ASN A 159 1.70 8.57 -4.56
C ASN A 159 1.35 7.17 -4.02
N LYS A 160 0.38 6.49 -4.64
CA LYS A 160 -0.12 5.18 -4.25
C LYS A 160 0.10 4.19 -5.39
N LEU A 161 0.61 3.00 -5.07
CA LEU A 161 0.65 1.88 -5.99
C LEU A 161 -0.56 0.98 -5.72
N VAL A 162 -1.39 0.78 -6.72
CA VAL A 162 -2.58 -0.05 -6.63
C VAL A 162 -2.36 -1.31 -7.46
N ILE A 163 -2.47 -2.45 -6.81
CA ILE A 163 -2.37 -3.77 -7.41
C ILE A 163 -3.77 -4.36 -7.40
N TYR A 164 -4.29 -4.68 -8.58
CA TYR A 164 -5.61 -5.28 -8.73
C TYR A 164 -5.58 -6.37 -9.79
N GLY A 165 -6.45 -7.35 -9.68
CA GLY A 165 -6.47 -8.46 -10.63
C GLY A 165 -7.66 -9.38 -10.45
N ILE A 166 -7.66 -10.44 -11.25
CA ILE A 166 -8.65 -11.51 -11.19
C ILE A 166 -7.94 -12.73 -10.61
N TYR A 167 -8.37 -13.10 -9.41
CA TYR A 167 -7.99 -14.35 -8.77
C TYR A 167 -9.00 -15.43 -9.18
N GLU A 168 -8.51 -16.51 -9.76
CA GLU A 168 -9.26 -17.72 -9.97
C GLU A 168 -9.34 -18.45 -8.62
N THR A 169 -10.42 -18.19 -7.89
CA THR A 169 -10.78 -19.02 -6.76
C THR A 169 -10.88 -20.46 -7.26
N PRO A 170 -10.18 -21.42 -6.64
CA PRO A 170 -10.29 -22.81 -7.05
C PRO A 170 -11.77 -23.18 -7.05
N THR A 171 -12.27 -23.63 -8.21
CA THR A 171 -13.61 -24.17 -8.32
C THR A 171 -13.63 -25.43 -7.47
N ILE A 172 -14.22 -25.33 -6.28
CA ILE A 172 -14.45 -26.49 -5.43
C ILE A 172 -15.59 -27.26 -6.09
N ASP A 173 -15.31 -28.48 -6.54
CA ASP A 173 -16.30 -29.35 -7.15
C ASP A 173 -17.52 -29.46 -6.23
N SER A 174 -18.70 -29.34 -6.84
CA SER A 174 -19.98 -29.10 -6.16
C SER A 174 -20.56 -30.33 -5.45
N THR A 175 -19.74 -31.30 -5.09
CA THR A 175 -20.09 -32.34 -4.11
C THR A 175 -19.81 -31.83 -2.70
N VAL A 176 -20.45 -30.72 -2.34
CA VAL A 176 -20.43 -30.23 -0.97
C VAL A 176 -21.44 -31.09 -0.19
N PRO A 177 -21.01 -31.87 0.82
CA PRO A 177 -21.98 -32.51 1.71
C PRO A 177 -22.77 -31.41 2.43
N ASP A 178 -24.10 -31.46 2.32
CA ASP A 178 -25.07 -30.52 2.90
C ASP A 178 -24.86 -30.31 4.42
N LYS A 179 -24.23 -31.29 5.07
CA LYS A 179 -23.90 -31.31 6.49
C LYS A 179 -22.51 -31.86 6.72
N LEU A 180 -21.72 -31.15 7.51
CA LEU A 180 -20.46 -31.65 8.04
C LEU A 180 -20.73 -32.28 9.41
N CYS A 181 -20.50 -33.58 9.54
CA CYS A 181 -20.61 -34.30 10.79
C CYS A 181 -19.22 -34.67 11.35
N SER A 182 -19.11 -34.72 12.68
CA SER A 182 -17.90 -35.20 13.33
C SER A 182 -17.70 -36.69 13.06
N LEU A 183 -16.48 -37.11 12.71
CA LEU A 183 -16.15 -38.54 12.59
C LEU A 183 -15.83 -39.17 13.95
N TYR A 184 -15.46 -38.34 14.94
CA TYR A 184 -14.96 -38.80 16.23
C TYR A 184 -15.74 -38.20 17.38
N THR A 185 -15.76 -38.92 18.51
CA THR A 185 -16.33 -38.44 19.76
C THR A 185 -15.23 -37.85 20.62
N GLY A 186 -15.40 -36.60 21.05
CA GLY A 186 -14.37 -35.90 21.83
C GLY A 186 -14.65 -34.42 21.98
N VAL A 187 -13.63 -33.68 22.43
CA VAL A 187 -13.68 -32.23 22.60
C VAL A 187 -13.03 -31.56 21.40
N ILE A 188 -13.71 -30.59 20.81
CA ILE A 188 -13.17 -29.77 19.72
C ILE A 188 -12.07 -28.88 20.29
N LYS A 189 -10.83 -29.02 19.81
CA LYS A 189 -9.73 -28.10 20.15
C LYS A 189 -9.64 -26.94 19.18
N GLU A 190 -9.89 -27.21 17.92
CA GLU A 190 -9.81 -26.22 16.85
C GLU A 190 -10.83 -26.56 15.77
N ILE A 191 -11.53 -25.56 15.25
CA ILE A 191 -12.46 -25.72 14.13
C ILE A 191 -12.42 -24.46 13.26
N VAL A 192 -12.10 -24.64 11.97
CA VAL A 192 -12.02 -23.54 11.01
C VAL A 192 -12.98 -23.80 9.87
N VAL A 193 -14.10 -23.08 9.82
CA VAL A 193 -15.11 -23.21 8.75
C VAL A 193 -14.93 -22.08 7.72
N TYR A 194 -14.63 -22.42 6.46
CA TYR A 194 -14.41 -21.39 5.42
C TYR A 194 -15.71 -20.82 4.83
N LYS A 195 -16.79 -21.61 4.81
CA LYS A 195 -18.13 -21.22 4.33
C LYS A 195 -19.16 -22.01 5.12
N GLY A 196 -20.34 -21.46 5.39
CA GLY A 196 -21.44 -22.15 6.10
C GLY A 196 -21.77 -21.59 7.47
N GLU A 197 -22.76 -22.18 8.14
CA GLU A 197 -23.15 -21.83 9.51
C GLU A 197 -22.51 -22.83 10.49
N GLN A 198 -21.63 -22.33 11.36
CA GLN A 198 -20.99 -23.11 12.41
C GLN A 198 -21.96 -23.34 13.57
N LYS A 199 -22.20 -24.60 13.93
CA LYS A 199 -23.11 -24.97 15.04
C LYS A 199 -22.37 -25.31 16.35
N LYS A 200 -21.09 -25.66 16.27
CA LYS A 200 -20.25 -26.07 17.41
C LYS A 200 -18.95 -25.30 17.45
N PHE A 201 -18.49 -24.96 18.65
CA PHE A 201 -17.31 -24.13 18.89
C PHE A 201 -16.19 -24.91 19.58
N GLU A 202 -15.02 -24.30 19.65
CA GLU A 202 -13.88 -24.82 20.42
C GLU A 202 -14.27 -25.01 21.89
N GLY A 203 -13.90 -26.15 22.47
CA GLY A 203 -14.27 -26.56 23.82
C GLY A 203 -15.59 -27.34 23.90
N ASP A 204 -16.40 -27.38 22.83
CA ASP A 204 -17.63 -28.18 22.84
C ASP A 204 -17.30 -29.68 22.74
N TYR A 205 -18.04 -30.46 23.52
CA TYR A 205 -18.07 -31.92 23.39
C TYR A 205 -19.00 -32.32 22.24
N VAL A 206 -18.51 -33.18 21.35
CA VAL A 206 -19.25 -33.69 20.20
C VAL A 206 -19.21 -35.21 20.15
N LYS A 207 -20.31 -35.82 19.71
CA LYS A 207 -20.37 -37.25 19.40
C LYS A 207 -20.07 -37.49 17.92
N ALA A 208 -19.52 -38.66 17.61
CA ALA A 208 -19.42 -39.11 16.23
C ALA A 208 -20.81 -39.10 15.56
N GLY A 209 -20.90 -38.50 14.38
CA GLY A 209 -22.13 -38.25 13.62
C GLY A 209 -22.83 -36.92 13.93
N GLU A 210 -22.42 -36.18 14.95
CA GLU A 210 -23.03 -34.89 15.31
C GLU A 210 -22.61 -33.77 14.33
N THR A 211 -23.55 -32.91 13.97
CA THR A 211 -23.33 -31.85 12.99
C THR A 211 -22.47 -30.73 13.56
N LEU A 212 -21.33 -30.47 12.92
CA LEU A 212 -20.39 -29.42 13.27
C LEU A 212 -20.71 -28.11 12.52
N ALA A 213 -21.07 -28.22 11.25
CA ALA A 213 -21.46 -27.10 10.41
C ALA A 213 -22.50 -27.52 9.36
N GLU A 214 -23.43 -26.62 9.03
CA GLU A 214 -24.41 -26.80 7.96
C GLU A 214 -24.07 -25.91 6.76
N ASN A 215 -24.33 -26.40 5.54
CA ASN A 215 -24.06 -25.69 4.28
C ASN A 215 -22.62 -25.18 4.16
N GLY A 216 -21.66 -25.97 4.64
CA GLY A 216 -20.29 -25.52 4.82
C GLY A 216 -19.25 -26.19 3.94
N VAL A 217 -18.31 -25.38 3.45
CA VAL A 217 -17.21 -25.85 2.59
C VAL A 217 -15.93 -25.79 3.42
N ILE A 218 -15.38 -26.99 3.66
CA ILE A 218 -14.09 -27.26 4.30
C ILE A 218 -14.06 -26.78 5.76
N ALA A 219 -14.09 -27.74 6.68
CA ALA A 219 -13.59 -27.50 8.02
C ALA A 219 -12.35 -28.34 8.27
N THR A 220 -11.23 -27.69 8.58
CA THR A 220 -10.19 -28.37 9.34
C THR A 220 -10.67 -28.36 10.77
N TYR A 221 -10.85 -29.54 11.37
CA TYR A 221 -11.15 -29.65 12.78
C TYR A 221 -10.17 -30.60 13.45
N VAL A 222 -9.82 -30.23 14.68
CA VAL A 222 -8.98 -31.04 15.57
C VAL A 222 -9.84 -31.45 16.75
N ILE A 223 -10.08 -32.74 16.88
CA ILE A 223 -10.80 -33.31 18.04
C ILE A 223 -9.82 -34.08 18.91
N GLU A 224 -9.81 -33.74 20.19
CA GLU A 224 -9.18 -34.57 21.22
C GLU A 224 -10.18 -35.63 21.65
N SER A 225 -9.90 -36.88 21.29
CA SER A 225 -10.73 -38.02 21.65
C SER A 225 -9.99 -38.89 22.67
N GLU A 226 -10.75 -39.42 23.63
CA GLU A 226 -10.30 -40.48 24.53
C GLU A 226 -10.82 -41.82 23.98
N ILE A 227 -9.90 -42.75 23.69
CA ILE A 227 -10.23 -44.09 23.20
C ILE A 227 -9.76 -45.10 24.24
N THR A 228 -10.68 -45.93 24.74
CA THR A 228 -10.35 -47.00 25.68
C THR A 228 -10.28 -48.33 24.95
N PHE A 229 -9.18 -49.05 25.11
CA PHE A 229 -8.95 -50.39 24.59
C PHE A 229 -8.92 -51.38 25.74
N GLU A 230 -9.59 -52.52 25.57
CA GLU A 230 -9.58 -53.61 26.54
C GLU A 230 -8.72 -54.77 26.02
N PHE A 231 -7.75 -55.20 26.82
CA PHE A 231 -6.89 -56.35 26.54
C PHE A 231 -7.04 -57.41 27.63
N THR A 232 -7.10 -58.68 27.26
CA THR A 232 -7.20 -59.79 28.22
C THR A 232 -5.92 -60.63 28.22
N GLY A 233 -5.36 -60.90 29.40
CA GLY A 233 -4.12 -61.69 29.51
C GLY A 233 -3.71 -62.08 30.93
N ASP A 234 -2.42 -62.41 31.09
CA ASP A 234 -1.85 -62.98 32.32
C ASP A 234 -1.56 -61.95 33.42
N GLY A 235 -1.75 -60.66 33.14
CA GLY A 235 -1.57 -59.56 34.10
C GLY A 235 -0.11 -59.27 34.45
N SER A 236 0.85 -59.85 33.72
CA SER A 236 2.28 -59.58 33.88
C SER A 236 2.65 -58.13 33.54
N GLU A 237 3.80 -57.65 34.04
CA GLU A 237 4.34 -56.33 33.67
C GLU A 237 4.59 -56.23 32.16
N SER A 238 5.12 -57.29 31.55
CA SER A 238 5.29 -57.40 30.10
C SER A 238 3.96 -57.29 29.35
N PHE A 239 2.89 -57.91 29.86
CA PHE A 239 1.57 -57.83 29.26
C PHE A 239 0.99 -56.41 29.31
N LYS A 240 1.24 -55.65 30.39
CA LYS A 240 0.84 -54.25 30.48
C LYS A 240 1.59 -53.39 29.45
N GLU A 241 2.92 -53.51 29.37
CA GLU A 241 3.72 -52.75 28.40
C GLU A 241 3.33 -53.06 26.96
N ASP A 242 3.11 -54.35 26.64
CA ASP A 242 2.68 -54.76 25.31
C ASP A 242 1.26 -54.28 24.98
N SER A 243 0.36 -54.26 25.98
CA SER A 243 -1.00 -53.73 25.82
C SER A 243 -1.01 -52.21 25.62
N GLU A 244 -0.15 -51.45 26.29
CA GLU A 244 0.00 -50.00 26.06
C GLU A 244 0.56 -49.71 24.67
N ARG A 245 1.59 -50.45 24.24
CA ARG A 245 2.13 -50.35 22.88
C ARG A 245 1.09 -50.72 21.84
N ALA A 246 0.33 -51.79 22.06
CA ALA A 246 -0.76 -52.20 21.17
C ALA A 246 -1.88 -51.14 21.13
N ALA A 247 -2.27 -50.57 22.27
CA ALA A 247 -3.25 -49.48 22.34
C ALA A 247 -2.80 -48.26 21.54
N LEU A 248 -1.54 -47.85 21.67
CA LEU A 248 -0.97 -46.74 20.91
C LEU A 248 -0.92 -47.02 19.40
N LEU A 249 -0.55 -48.24 19.01
CA LEU A 249 -0.54 -48.68 17.61
C LEU A 249 -1.94 -48.72 17.00
N LEU A 250 -2.91 -49.30 17.72
CA LEU A 250 -4.33 -49.35 17.31
C LEU A 250 -4.95 -47.95 17.26
N ALA A 251 -4.53 -47.07 18.15
CA ALA A 251 -4.87 -45.65 18.11
C ALA A 251 -4.10 -44.89 17.02
N GLY A 252 -3.29 -45.52 16.16
CA GLY A 252 -2.62 -44.90 15.01
C GLY A 252 -1.32 -44.15 15.30
N GLY A 253 -0.62 -44.51 16.39
CA GLY A 253 0.80 -44.20 16.64
C GLY A 253 1.12 -42.84 17.26
N ASN A 254 0.27 -41.81 17.07
CA ASN A 254 0.52 -40.44 17.55
C ASN A 254 -0.43 -40.02 18.69
N GLY A 255 -0.48 -40.80 19.78
CA GLY A 255 -1.29 -40.51 20.97
C GLY A 255 -0.52 -40.68 22.26
N GLU A 256 -1.12 -40.30 23.39
CA GLU A 256 -0.58 -40.51 24.73
C GLU A 256 -1.50 -41.46 25.51
N ALA A 257 -0.92 -42.51 26.11
CA ALA A 257 -1.66 -43.37 27.03
C ALA A 257 -1.78 -42.63 28.37
N VAL A 258 -3.01 -42.28 28.76
CA VAL A 258 -3.27 -41.39 29.90
C VAL A 258 -3.70 -42.17 31.14
N ASN A 259 -4.27 -43.35 30.95
CA ASN A 259 -4.72 -44.18 32.06
C ASN A 259 -4.73 -45.67 31.68
N GLY A 260 -4.27 -46.52 32.61
CA GLY A 260 -4.26 -47.97 32.47
C GLY A 260 -4.84 -48.62 33.71
N ILE A 261 -6.00 -49.28 33.59
CA ILE A 261 -6.68 -49.93 34.72
C ILE A 261 -6.63 -51.45 34.52
N LEU A 262 -5.92 -52.15 35.40
CA LEU A 262 -5.91 -53.61 35.46
C LEU A 262 -7.01 -54.12 36.40
N THR A 263 -7.91 -54.95 35.87
CA THR A 263 -9.00 -55.58 36.61
C THR A 263 -8.84 -57.09 36.53
N LYS A 264 -8.86 -57.78 37.68
CA LYS A 264 -8.83 -59.26 37.69
C LYS A 264 -10.22 -59.80 37.34
N ILE A 265 -10.32 -60.64 36.30
CA ILE A 265 -11.57 -61.26 35.87
C ILE A 265 -11.70 -62.70 36.41
N SER A 266 -10.59 -63.46 36.44
CA SER A 266 -10.57 -64.86 36.92
C SER A 266 -9.23 -65.18 37.61
N GLU A 267 -9.04 -66.41 38.13
CA GLU A 267 -7.81 -66.80 38.83
C GLU A 267 -6.53 -66.48 38.05
N ASN A 268 -6.53 -66.66 36.72
CA ASN A 268 -5.40 -66.44 35.82
C ASN A 268 -5.70 -65.47 34.64
N THR A 269 -6.77 -64.67 34.72
CA THR A 269 -7.12 -63.74 33.63
C THR A 269 -7.38 -62.34 34.16
N PHE A 270 -6.71 -61.37 33.56
CA PHE A 270 -6.84 -59.94 33.85
C PHE A 270 -7.29 -59.20 32.59
N SER A 271 -8.16 -58.20 32.77
CA SER A 271 -8.50 -57.21 31.76
C SER A 271 -7.72 -55.94 32.03
N TYR A 272 -7.05 -55.41 31.01
CA TYR A 272 -6.32 -54.16 31.07
C TYR A 272 -6.98 -53.14 30.15
N ASN A 273 -7.54 -52.10 30.75
CA ASN A 273 -8.20 -51.01 30.04
C ASN A 273 -7.21 -49.85 29.87
N VAL A 274 -6.74 -49.64 28.65
CA VAL A 274 -5.83 -48.54 28.31
C VAL A 274 -6.61 -47.42 27.63
N THR A 275 -6.60 -46.23 28.21
CA THR A 275 -7.20 -45.03 27.62
C THR A 275 -6.12 -44.19 26.95
N VAL A 276 -6.27 -43.99 25.65
CA VAL A 276 -5.38 -43.18 24.81
C VAL A 276 -6.04 -41.86 24.47
N LYS A 277 -5.37 -40.75 24.75
CA LYS A 277 -5.73 -39.43 24.22
C LYS A 277 -5.06 -39.21 22.88
N ARG A 278 -5.83 -38.81 21.89
CA ARG A 278 -5.31 -38.49 20.56
C ARG A 278 -6.01 -37.28 19.96
N LEU A 279 -5.20 -36.47 19.27
CA LEU A 279 -5.68 -35.40 18.41
C LEU A 279 -5.92 -35.97 17.01
N PHE A 280 -7.19 -35.95 16.59
CA PHE A 280 -7.59 -36.29 15.23
C PHE A 280 -7.71 -35.00 14.43
N CYS A 281 -6.76 -34.79 13.52
CA CYS A 281 -6.82 -33.71 12.54
C CYS A 281 -7.51 -34.23 11.28
N TYR A 282 -8.67 -33.68 10.94
CA TYR A 282 -9.32 -33.99 9.67
C TYR A 282 -9.18 -32.80 8.73
N PRO A 283 -8.42 -32.92 7.62
CA PRO A 283 -8.50 -31.95 6.55
C PRO A 283 -9.86 -32.14 5.89
N GLY A 284 -10.74 -31.13 5.97
CA GLY A 284 -12.04 -31.17 5.31
C GLY A 284 -11.87 -31.28 3.80
N GLY A 285 -11.80 -32.49 3.27
CA GLY A 285 -11.72 -32.81 1.86
C GLY A 285 -12.16 -34.26 1.70
N SER A 286 -13.23 -34.47 0.93
CA SER A 286 -13.59 -35.79 0.43
C SER A 286 -12.45 -36.30 -0.45
N ASP A 287 -11.93 -37.49 -0.13
CA ASP A 287 -11.42 -38.39 -1.17
C ASP A 287 -12.51 -38.68 -2.21
#